data_AF-A0A661BJ07-F1
#
_entry.id   AF-A0A661BJ07-F1
#
_cell.length_a   1.000
_cell.length_b   1.000
_cell.length_c   1.000
_cell.angle_alpha   90.00
_cell.angle_beta   90.00
_cell.angle_gamma   90.00
#
_symmetry.space_group_name_H-M   'P 1'
#
loop_
_entity.id
_entity.type
_entity.pdbx_description
1 polymer ?
#
loop_
_entity_poly.entity_id
_entity_poly.type
_entity_poly.pdbx_seq_one_letter_code
_entity_poly.pdbx_strand_id
1 'polypeptide(L)'
;MKINRIHSWENLTVDDAKAIQEKLADKIILTGELKQVELIAGADMAFSPDGIAYAVVVILTFPKFEVVKIYRGKEAVRFPYIPGYLSFREAPLLLKLFAQVENTPDVVMLDGQGISHPRKLGLASHIGLFLEIPTIGVAKSKLVGEYNPPGVEKGQWSWLTYHNEKIGIVLRTRTNVRPVFISPGNMISLESARRWTLKCAPKYRIPEPTRIADRLVAEFKKSDV
;
A
#
# COMPACT_ATOMS: atom_id res chain seq x y z
N MET A 1 -11.48 -0.33 13.22
CA MET A 1 -10.33 -0.74 14.06
C MET A 1 -9.67 0.52 14.64
N LYS A 2 -8.79 0.40 15.63
CA LYS A 2 -8.10 1.57 16.23
C LYS A 2 -7.20 2.25 15.19
N ILE A 3 -7.24 3.58 15.16
CA ILE A 3 -6.35 4.42 14.34
C ILE A 3 -5.55 5.32 15.28
N ASN A 4 -4.23 5.18 15.29
CA ASN A 4 -3.35 6.00 16.13
C ASN A 4 -3.09 7.36 15.47
N ARG A 5 -3.47 8.45 16.15
CA ARG A 5 -3.28 9.80 15.63
C ARG A 5 -1.83 10.26 15.80
N ILE A 6 -1.00 9.99 14.79
CA ILE A 6 0.44 10.32 14.82
C ILE A 6 0.76 11.75 14.35
N HIS A 7 -0.14 12.40 13.61
CA HIS A 7 -0.14 13.83 13.29
C HIS A 7 -1.54 14.32 12.82
N SER A 8 -1.70 15.61 12.52
CA SER A 8 -2.92 16.19 11.93
C SER A 8 -2.80 16.33 10.41
N TRP A 9 -3.94 16.31 9.70
CA TRP A 9 -4.02 16.52 8.24
C TRP A 9 -4.47 17.94 7.86
N GLU A 10 -4.87 18.75 8.84
CA GLU A 10 -5.45 20.07 8.61
C GLU A 10 -4.38 21.11 8.28
N ASN A 11 -4.64 21.91 7.24
CA ASN A 11 -3.82 23.07 6.84
C ASN A 11 -2.33 22.77 6.61
N LEU A 12 -1.99 21.55 6.17
CA LEU A 12 -0.61 21.17 5.89
C LEU A 12 -0.09 21.83 4.61
N THR A 13 1.06 22.49 4.71
CA THR A 13 1.87 22.88 3.56
C THR A 13 2.71 21.70 3.05
N VAL A 14 3.37 21.88 1.90
CA VAL A 14 4.32 20.89 1.38
C VAL A 14 5.54 20.75 2.31
N ASP A 15 5.98 21.84 2.94
CA ASP A 15 7.10 21.82 3.88
C ASP A 15 6.72 21.08 5.17
N ASP A 16 5.50 21.27 5.67
CA ASP A 16 4.98 20.49 6.80
C ASP A 16 4.93 19.00 6.45
N ALA A 17 4.42 18.67 5.27
CA ALA A 17 4.34 17.29 4.79
C ALA A 17 5.73 16.64 4.67
N LYS A 18 6.74 17.40 4.22
CA LYS A 18 8.14 16.95 4.16
C LYS A 18 8.69 16.67 5.55
N ALA A 19 8.53 17.60 6.49
CA ALA A 19 8.99 17.46 7.86
C ALA A 19 8.32 16.28 8.57
N ILE A 20 7.03 16.04 8.32
CA ILE A 20 6.30 14.87 8.80
C ILE A 20 6.92 13.58 8.24
N GLN A 21 7.17 13.52 6.93
CA GLN A 21 7.78 12.35 6.29
C GLN A 21 9.14 12.00 6.89
N GLU A 22 10.01 13.00 7.04
CA GLU A 22 11.35 12.82 7.60
C GLU A 22 11.29 12.35 9.06
N LYS A 23 10.45 12.98 9.89
CA LYS A 23 10.27 12.60 11.29
C LYS A 23 9.69 11.19 11.48
N LEU A 24 8.77 10.78 10.61
CA LEU A 24 8.07 9.49 10.76
C LEU A 24 8.84 8.33 10.12
N ALA A 25 9.75 8.58 9.18
CA ALA A 25 10.58 7.55 8.58
C ALA A 25 11.36 6.75 9.63
N ASP A 26 11.86 7.41 10.66
CA ASP A 26 12.62 6.78 11.76
C ASP A 26 11.77 5.87 12.65
N LYS A 27 10.44 5.95 12.55
CA LYS A 27 9.51 5.11 13.33
C LYS A 27 9.12 3.82 12.63
N ILE A 28 9.53 3.64 11.37
CA ILE A 28 9.16 2.47 10.59
C ILE A 28 9.90 1.23 11.10
N ILE A 29 9.13 0.19 11.42
CA ILE A 29 9.65 -1.09 11.86
C ILE A 29 9.77 -2.00 10.64
N LEU A 30 11.01 -2.32 10.25
CA LEU A 30 11.34 -3.18 9.09
C LEU A 30 11.62 -4.63 9.47
N THR A 31 11.21 -5.01 10.67
CA THR A 31 11.27 -6.37 11.17
C THR A 31 9.84 -6.89 11.36
N GLY A 32 9.70 -8.22 11.37
CA GLY A 32 8.39 -8.86 11.53
C GLY A 32 8.13 -9.93 10.48
N GLU A 33 7.53 -11.03 10.94
CA GLU A 33 7.07 -12.11 10.09
C GLU A 33 5.60 -12.40 10.38
N LEU A 34 4.80 -12.59 9.33
CA LEU A 34 3.45 -13.11 9.49
C LEU A 34 3.51 -14.64 9.53
N LYS A 35 2.99 -15.21 10.62
CA LYS A 35 2.98 -16.67 10.87
C LYS A 35 1.64 -17.30 10.49
N GLN A 36 0.54 -16.72 10.99
CA GLN A 36 -0.81 -17.17 10.74
C GLN A 36 -1.59 -15.98 10.18
N VAL A 37 -2.05 -16.09 8.93
CA VAL A 37 -2.80 -15.04 8.24
C VAL A 37 -4.11 -15.64 7.81
N GLU A 38 -5.20 -15.08 8.33
CA GLU A 38 -6.58 -15.48 8.07
C GLU A 38 -7.31 -14.37 7.32
N LEU A 39 -7.00 -13.10 7.64
CA LEU A 39 -7.61 -11.93 7.04
C LEU A 39 -6.55 -11.01 6.42
N ILE A 40 -6.77 -10.63 5.17
CA ILE A 40 -5.93 -9.67 4.46
C ILE A 40 -6.79 -8.51 3.98
N ALA A 41 -6.34 -7.29 4.24
CA ALA A 41 -6.95 -6.11 3.65
C ALA A 41 -6.26 -5.73 2.34
N GLY A 42 -7.06 -5.41 1.33
CA GLY A 42 -6.64 -4.68 0.14
C GLY A 42 -7.19 -3.27 0.19
N ALA A 43 -6.39 -2.28 -0.17
CA ALA A 43 -6.84 -0.89 -0.26
C ALA A 43 -6.36 -0.23 -1.55
N ASP A 44 -7.24 0.55 -2.17
CA ASP A 44 -6.93 1.32 -3.37
C ASP A 44 -7.82 2.57 -3.46
N MET A 45 -7.40 3.52 -4.30
CA MET A 45 -8.07 4.79 -4.54
C MET A 45 -8.16 5.12 -6.02
N ALA A 46 -9.25 5.79 -6.40
CA ALA A 46 -9.43 6.35 -7.73
C ALA A 46 -9.83 7.83 -7.61
N PHE A 47 -9.50 8.60 -8.63
CA PHE A 47 -9.85 10.02 -8.68
C PHE A 47 -10.73 10.29 -9.90
N SER A 48 -11.70 11.19 -9.73
CA SER A 48 -12.48 11.76 -10.82
C SER A 48 -11.90 13.11 -11.27
N PRO A 49 -12.20 13.55 -12.51
CA PRO A 49 -11.67 14.81 -13.06
C PRO A 49 -12.07 16.07 -12.27
N ASP A 50 -13.22 16.04 -11.59
CA ASP A 50 -13.76 17.11 -10.74
C ASP A 50 -13.14 17.14 -9.32
N GLY A 51 -12.12 16.33 -9.06
CA GLY A 51 -11.35 16.38 -7.82
C GLY A 51 -11.95 15.59 -6.65
N ILE A 52 -12.86 14.65 -6.91
CA ILE A 52 -13.34 13.69 -5.92
C ILE A 52 -12.43 12.47 -5.88
N ALA A 53 -12.00 12.11 -4.68
CA ALA A 53 -11.32 10.86 -4.39
C ALA A 53 -12.35 9.81 -3.98
N TYR A 54 -12.20 8.60 -4.51
CA TYR A 54 -12.95 7.40 -4.18
C TYR A 54 -11.95 6.42 -3.57
N ALA A 55 -12.32 5.78 -2.47
CA ALA A 55 -11.49 4.77 -1.83
C ALA A 55 -12.29 3.51 -1.53
N VAL A 56 -11.59 2.38 -1.59
CA VAL A 56 -12.11 1.09 -1.16
C VAL A 56 -11.10 0.43 -0.23
N VAL A 57 -11.60 -0.11 0.89
CA VAL A 57 -10.90 -1.10 1.72
C VAL A 57 -11.72 -2.38 1.65
N VAL A 58 -11.11 -3.47 1.18
CA VAL A 58 -11.72 -4.79 1.12
C VAL A 58 -11.02 -5.74 2.09
N ILE A 59 -11.79 -6.45 2.90
CA ILE A 59 -11.30 -7.50 3.79
C ILE A 59 -11.56 -8.85 3.12
N LEU A 60 -10.50 -9.65 2.98
CA LEU A 60 -10.51 -10.94 2.29
C LEU A 60 -10.07 -12.06 3.23
N THR A 61 -10.63 -13.25 3.06
CA THR A 61 -10.08 -14.47 3.69
C THR A 61 -8.79 -14.90 2.99
N PHE A 62 -7.89 -15.53 3.72
CA PHE A 62 -6.73 -16.23 3.16
C PHE A 62 -6.82 -17.73 3.50
N PRO A 63 -6.51 -18.66 2.58
CA PRO A 63 -5.94 -18.47 1.24
C PRO A 63 -6.97 -18.31 0.11
N LYS A 64 -8.27 -18.25 0.41
CA LYS A 64 -9.33 -18.30 -0.61
C LYS A 64 -9.63 -16.97 -1.32
N PHE A 65 -9.27 -15.85 -0.69
CA PHE A 65 -9.59 -14.49 -1.15
C PHE A 65 -11.10 -14.25 -1.30
N GLU A 66 -11.92 -14.86 -0.43
CA GLU A 66 -13.36 -14.58 -0.38
C GLU A 66 -13.58 -13.24 0.31
N VAL A 67 -14.47 -12.42 -0.26
CA VAL A 67 -14.78 -11.10 0.29
C VAL A 67 -15.57 -11.25 1.59
N VAL A 68 -15.00 -10.79 2.70
CA VAL A 68 -15.66 -10.71 4.00
C VAL A 68 -16.47 -9.43 4.10
N LYS A 69 -15.85 -8.30 3.75
CA LYS A 69 -16.48 -6.97 3.84
C LYS A 69 -15.83 -5.99 2.88
N ILE A 70 -16.62 -5.04 2.39
CA ILE A 70 -16.17 -3.92 1.57
C ILE A 70 -16.56 -2.63 2.27
N TYR A 71 -15.60 -1.74 2.46
CA TYR A 71 -15.79 -0.38 2.93
C TYR A 71 -15.49 0.57 1.77
N ARG A 72 -16.39 1.53 1.55
CA ARG A 72 -16.27 2.51 0.47
C ARG A 72 -16.46 3.92 1.02
N GLY A 73 -15.76 4.88 0.44
CA GLY A 73 -15.94 6.29 0.79
C GLY A 73 -15.48 7.18 -0.34
N LYS A 74 -16.04 8.39 -0.38
CA LYS A 74 -15.59 9.43 -1.30
C LYS A 74 -15.48 10.77 -0.59
N GLU A 75 -14.52 11.58 -0.99
CA GLU A 75 -14.36 12.94 -0.47
C GLU A 75 -13.66 13.85 -1.48
N ALA A 76 -13.86 15.16 -1.36
CA ALA A 76 -13.09 16.13 -2.13
C ALA A 76 -11.62 16.11 -1.70
N VAL A 77 -10.71 16.09 -2.69
CA VAL A 77 -9.27 16.11 -2.46
C VAL A 77 -8.84 17.46 -1.90
N ARG A 78 -8.08 17.45 -0.79
CA ARG A 78 -7.62 18.66 -0.10
C ARG A 78 -6.15 19.00 -0.34
N PHE A 79 -5.36 18.06 -0.88
CA PHE A 79 -3.91 18.21 -1.06
C PHE A 79 -3.52 18.11 -2.56
N PRO A 80 -2.62 18.95 -3.09
CA PRO A 80 -2.24 18.94 -4.51
C PRO A 80 -1.47 17.67 -4.91
N TYR A 81 -1.50 17.32 -6.20
CA TYR A 81 -0.82 16.11 -6.71
C TYR A 81 0.65 16.43 -6.90
N ILE A 82 1.46 16.00 -5.94
CA ILE A 82 2.91 16.17 -5.95
C ILE A 82 3.56 14.79 -5.77
N PRO A 83 4.36 14.32 -6.74
CA PRO A 83 5.11 13.07 -6.59
C PRO A 83 5.90 13.05 -5.28
N GLY A 84 5.77 11.95 -4.53
CA GLY A 84 6.36 11.81 -3.21
C GLY A 84 5.51 12.35 -2.04
N TYR A 85 4.33 12.90 -2.30
CA TYR A 85 3.36 13.32 -1.27
C TYR A 85 1.97 12.71 -1.46
N LEU A 86 1.88 11.63 -2.25
CA LEU A 86 0.62 10.94 -2.55
C LEU A 86 -0.12 10.52 -1.28
N SER A 87 0.61 10.10 -0.23
CA SER A 87 0.01 9.69 1.03
C SER A 87 -0.79 10.80 1.71
N PHE A 88 -0.46 12.09 1.51
CA PHE A 88 -1.21 13.22 2.05
C PHE A 88 -2.53 13.47 1.32
N ARG A 89 -2.67 12.94 0.09
CA ARG A 89 -3.93 12.95 -0.66
C ARG A 89 -4.83 11.78 -0.30
N GLU A 90 -4.23 10.63 -0.03
CA GLU A 90 -4.95 9.35 0.00
C GLU A 90 -5.21 8.83 1.41
N ALA A 91 -4.26 9.01 2.32
CA ALA A 91 -4.34 8.45 3.66
C ALA A 91 -5.54 8.96 4.47
N PRO A 92 -5.97 10.24 4.42
CA PRO A 92 -7.12 10.71 5.20
C PRO A 92 -8.39 9.89 4.94
N LEU A 93 -8.73 9.65 3.67
CA LEU A 93 -9.91 8.87 3.31
C LEU A 93 -9.74 7.39 3.66
N LEU A 94 -8.58 6.80 3.37
CA LEU A 94 -8.32 5.40 3.71
C LEU A 94 -8.40 5.15 5.22
N LEU A 95 -7.85 6.04 6.04
CA LEU A 95 -7.90 5.92 7.50
C LEU A 95 -9.33 6.04 8.05
N LYS A 96 -10.19 6.86 7.44
CA LYS A 96 -11.64 6.90 7.75
C LYS A 96 -12.32 5.56 7.45
N LEU A 97 -11.90 4.86 6.39
CA LEU A 97 -12.43 3.52 6.08
C LEU A 97 -11.88 2.47 7.02
N PHE A 98 -10.58 2.47 7.32
CA PHE A 98 -9.99 1.56 8.31
C PHE A 98 -10.60 1.75 9.70
N ALA A 99 -10.96 2.97 10.11
CA ALA A 99 -11.66 3.20 11.37
C ALA A 99 -12.95 2.36 11.51
N GLN A 100 -13.64 2.09 10.40
CA GLN A 100 -14.89 1.31 10.34
C GLN A 100 -14.68 -0.21 10.31
N VAL A 101 -13.45 -0.68 10.11
CA VAL A 101 -13.15 -2.12 10.00
C VAL A 101 -13.41 -2.83 11.32
N GLU A 102 -14.32 -3.80 11.32
CA GLU A 102 -14.70 -4.54 12.54
C GLU A 102 -13.67 -5.61 12.90
N ASN A 103 -13.30 -6.44 11.91
CA ASN A 103 -12.31 -7.50 12.06
C ASN A 103 -10.93 -7.00 11.59
N THR A 104 -10.01 -6.81 12.52
CA THR A 104 -8.65 -6.35 12.20
C THR A 104 -7.95 -7.38 11.31
N PRO A 105 -7.47 -6.99 10.11
CA PRO A 105 -6.72 -7.88 9.23
C PRO A 105 -5.31 -8.13 9.79
N ASP A 106 -4.72 -9.28 9.45
CA ASP A 106 -3.34 -9.62 9.85
C ASP A 106 -2.30 -8.82 9.07
N VAL A 107 -2.66 -8.39 7.86
CA VAL A 107 -1.82 -7.57 6.99
C VAL A 107 -2.66 -6.73 6.03
N VAL A 108 -2.18 -5.52 5.72
CA VAL A 108 -2.75 -4.65 4.69
C VAL A 108 -1.83 -4.58 3.49
N MET A 109 -2.37 -4.78 2.29
CA MET A 109 -1.67 -4.53 1.03
C MET A 109 -2.28 -3.30 0.35
N LEU A 110 -1.44 -2.32 0.00
CA LEU A 110 -1.85 -1.07 -0.63
C LEU A 110 -1.27 -0.95 -2.03
N ASP A 111 -2.04 -0.43 -3.00
CA ASP A 111 -1.49 -0.03 -4.30
C ASP A 111 -0.69 1.27 -4.13
N GLY A 112 0.61 1.12 -3.91
CA GLY A 112 1.48 2.22 -3.56
C GLY A 112 2.81 1.75 -3.01
N GLN A 113 3.69 2.70 -2.73
CA GLN A 113 5.01 2.42 -2.14
C GLN A 113 4.92 2.38 -0.61
N GLY A 114 5.76 1.55 0.01
CA GLY A 114 6.16 1.65 1.41
C GLY A 114 7.47 2.43 1.52
N ILE A 115 8.51 1.80 2.06
CA ILE A 115 9.85 2.43 2.19
C ILE A 115 10.56 2.70 0.87
N SER A 116 10.06 2.18 -0.26
CA SER A 116 10.58 2.50 -1.60
C SER A 116 10.16 3.91 -2.03
N HIS A 117 10.66 4.91 -1.31
CA HIS A 117 10.25 6.30 -1.37
C HIS A 117 11.47 7.21 -1.07
N PRO A 118 11.60 8.41 -1.68
CA PRO A 118 12.74 9.30 -1.44
C PRO A 118 13.04 9.58 0.04
N ARG A 119 11.98 9.59 0.86
CA ARG A 119 12.03 9.84 2.32
C ARG A 119 11.66 8.60 3.15
N LYS A 120 11.75 7.39 2.58
CA LYS A 120 11.37 6.12 3.21
C LYS A 120 9.94 6.06 3.81
N LEU A 121 9.08 7.04 3.51
CA LEU A 121 7.69 7.10 3.97
C LEU A 121 6.68 7.22 2.81
N GLY A 122 6.48 6.13 2.08
CA GLY A 122 5.39 6.00 1.11
C GLY A 122 4.02 5.77 1.76
N LEU A 123 2.96 5.62 0.94
CA LEU A 123 1.59 5.38 1.41
C LEU A 123 1.49 4.20 2.39
N ALA A 124 2.05 3.04 2.04
CA ALA A 124 1.92 1.85 2.87
C ALA A 124 2.63 2.00 4.23
N SER A 125 3.78 2.68 4.25
CA SER A 125 4.51 3.01 5.48
C SER A 125 3.73 4.00 6.33
N HIS A 126 3.19 5.05 5.70
CA HIS A 126 2.43 6.07 6.38
C HIS A 126 1.17 5.49 7.04
N ILE A 127 0.37 4.73 6.27
CA ILE A 127 -0.81 4.01 6.80
C ILE A 127 -0.41 3.03 7.89
N GLY A 128 0.68 2.27 7.70
CA GLY A 128 1.12 1.28 8.69
C GLY A 128 1.48 1.85 10.06
N LEU A 129 1.95 3.11 10.13
CA LEU A 129 2.18 3.80 11.41
C LEU A 129 0.86 4.19 12.10
N PHE A 130 -0.16 4.58 11.33
CA PHE A 130 -1.48 4.87 11.90
C PHE A 130 -2.19 3.60 12.37
N LEU A 131 -2.06 2.49 11.63
CA LEU A 131 -2.79 1.25 11.92
C LEU A 131 -2.10 0.36 12.97
N GLU A 132 -0.78 0.48 13.17
CA GLU A 132 0.03 -0.40 14.03
C GLU A 132 -0.16 -1.90 13.74
N ILE A 133 -0.33 -2.23 12.45
CA ILE A 133 -0.32 -3.61 11.94
C ILE A 133 0.59 -3.71 10.72
N PRO A 134 1.00 -4.93 10.32
CA PRO A 134 1.84 -5.13 9.14
C PRO A 134 1.22 -4.55 7.87
N THR A 135 2.01 -3.76 7.12
CA THR A 135 1.58 -3.20 5.84
C THR A 135 2.61 -3.43 4.74
N ILE A 136 2.13 -3.64 3.52
CA ILE A 136 2.96 -3.90 2.33
C ILE A 136 2.53 -2.95 1.22
N GLY A 137 3.49 -2.22 0.66
CA GLY A 137 3.30 -1.48 -0.59
C GLY A 137 3.51 -2.40 -1.79
N VAL A 138 2.53 -2.42 -2.70
CA VAL A 138 2.59 -3.15 -3.98
C VAL A 138 2.36 -2.18 -5.11
N ALA A 139 3.43 -1.70 -5.73
CA ALA A 139 3.33 -0.72 -6.81
C ALA A 139 3.46 -1.34 -8.21
N LYS A 140 2.72 -0.78 -9.17
CA LYS A 140 2.74 -1.15 -10.60
C LYS A 140 3.98 -0.63 -11.33
N SER A 141 4.66 0.38 -10.79
CA SER A 141 5.84 1.07 -11.33
C SER A 141 6.84 1.47 -10.24
N LYS A 142 8.06 1.79 -10.65
CA LYS A 142 9.13 2.29 -9.79
C LYS A 142 8.91 3.77 -9.47
N LEU A 143 9.06 4.15 -8.20
CA LEU A 143 9.14 5.56 -7.80
C LEU A 143 10.59 6.06 -7.74
N VAL A 144 11.46 5.34 -7.04
CA VAL A 144 12.89 5.65 -6.87
C VAL A 144 13.74 4.39 -6.91
N GLY A 145 15.06 4.56 -6.96
CA GLY A 145 16.03 3.49 -6.89
C GLY A 145 16.38 2.88 -8.24
N GLU A 146 17.22 1.87 -8.19
CA GLU A 146 17.78 1.14 -9.32
C GLU A 146 17.63 -0.36 -9.07
N TYR A 147 17.48 -1.13 -10.14
CA TYR A 147 17.32 -2.57 -10.08
C TYR A 147 17.80 -3.20 -11.39
N ASN A 148 18.30 -4.43 -11.27
CA ASN A 148 18.45 -5.31 -12.42
C ASN A 148 17.11 -6.04 -12.66
N PRO A 149 16.63 -6.18 -13.90
CA PRO A 149 15.41 -6.93 -14.15
C PRO A 149 15.49 -8.35 -13.54
N PRO A 150 14.47 -8.80 -12.78
CA PRO A 150 14.45 -10.17 -12.32
C PRO A 150 14.28 -11.11 -13.52
N GLY A 151 14.65 -12.38 -13.34
CA GLY A 151 14.39 -13.38 -14.36
C GLY A 151 12.90 -13.53 -14.72
N VAL A 152 12.63 -14.34 -15.74
CA VAL A 152 11.30 -14.42 -16.36
C VAL A 152 10.31 -15.27 -15.58
N GLU A 153 10.76 -16.16 -14.69
CA GLU A 153 9.91 -17.12 -13.99
C GLU A 153 9.22 -16.53 -12.77
N LYS A 154 7.98 -16.98 -12.51
CA LYS A 154 7.23 -16.61 -11.31
C LYS A 154 8.05 -16.91 -10.05
N GLY A 155 8.10 -15.93 -9.16
CA GLY A 155 8.85 -15.99 -7.91
C GLY A 155 10.28 -15.49 -8.02
N GLN A 156 10.84 -15.32 -9.22
CA GLN A 156 12.15 -14.68 -9.39
C GLN A 156 12.05 -13.19 -9.05
N TRP A 157 13.12 -12.66 -8.46
CA TRP A 157 13.14 -11.31 -7.94
C TRP A 157 14.56 -10.73 -7.95
N SER A 158 14.64 -9.41 -7.81
CA SER A 158 15.87 -8.66 -7.62
C SER A 158 15.69 -7.56 -6.58
N TRP A 159 16.79 -7.08 -6.02
CA TRP A 159 16.76 -5.95 -5.10
C TRP A 159 16.40 -4.66 -5.84
N LEU A 160 15.61 -3.83 -5.18
CA LEU A 160 15.49 -2.41 -5.50
C LEU A 160 16.35 -1.64 -4.50
N THR A 161 17.35 -0.93 -5.01
CA THR A 161 18.35 -0.23 -4.20
C THR A 161 18.25 1.28 -4.42
N TYR A 162 18.37 2.08 -3.36
CA TYR A 162 18.44 3.55 -3.45
C TYR A 162 19.45 4.04 -2.43
N HIS A 163 20.41 4.87 -2.87
CA HIS A 163 21.56 5.30 -2.06
C HIS A 163 22.28 4.13 -1.37
N ASN A 164 22.56 3.06 -2.12
CA ASN A 164 23.17 1.82 -1.66
C ASN A 164 22.39 1.02 -0.58
N GLU A 165 21.15 1.41 -0.29
CA GLU A 165 20.27 0.69 0.63
C GLU A 165 19.21 -0.13 -0.11
N LYS A 166 18.91 -1.33 0.39
CA LYS A 166 17.81 -2.16 -0.10
C LYS A 166 16.48 -1.61 0.41
N ILE A 167 15.75 -0.93 -0.46
CA ILE A 167 14.47 -0.28 -0.14
C ILE A 167 13.25 -1.06 -0.64
N GLY A 168 13.46 -2.15 -1.38
CA GLY A 168 12.37 -2.92 -1.94
C GLY A 168 12.85 -4.10 -2.77
N ILE A 169 11.89 -4.75 -3.42
CA ILE A 169 12.09 -5.94 -4.22
C ILE A 169 11.30 -5.78 -5.51
N VAL A 170 11.93 -6.07 -6.64
CA VAL A 170 11.26 -6.19 -7.93
C VAL A 170 10.91 -7.65 -8.15
N LEU A 171 9.61 -7.98 -8.05
CA LEU A 171 9.13 -9.36 -7.97
C LEU A 171 8.36 -9.76 -9.24
N ARG A 172 8.75 -10.88 -9.84
CA ARG A 172 8.01 -11.55 -10.90
C ARG A 172 6.85 -12.35 -10.30
N THR A 173 5.67 -11.77 -10.21
CA THR A 173 4.47 -12.49 -9.71
C THR A 173 3.85 -13.43 -10.75
N ARG A 174 4.16 -13.25 -12.04
CA ARG A 174 3.69 -14.07 -13.16
C ARG A 174 4.81 -14.25 -14.19
N THR A 175 5.00 -15.50 -14.65
CA THR A 175 5.99 -15.83 -15.67
C THR A 175 5.76 -15.00 -16.93
N ASN A 176 6.82 -14.44 -17.51
CA ASN A 176 6.81 -13.61 -18.72
C ASN A 176 5.96 -12.32 -18.65
N VAL A 177 5.52 -11.88 -17.47
CA VAL A 177 4.76 -10.62 -17.29
C VAL A 177 5.60 -9.60 -16.54
N ARG A 178 5.44 -8.30 -16.83
CA ARG A 178 6.13 -7.20 -16.12
C ARG A 178 6.05 -7.39 -14.58
N PRO A 179 7.17 -7.19 -13.87
CA PRO A 179 7.20 -7.39 -12.41
C PRO A 179 6.39 -6.31 -11.68
N VAL A 180 6.23 -6.50 -10.38
CA VAL A 180 5.70 -5.50 -9.43
C VAL A 180 6.82 -5.04 -8.49
N PHE A 181 6.67 -3.85 -7.93
CA PHE A 181 7.61 -3.26 -6.99
C PHE A 181 7.06 -3.39 -5.57
N ILE A 182 7.74 -4.18 -4.74
CA ILE A 182 7.30 -4.50 -3.39
C ILE A 182 8.19 -3.75 -2.40
N SER A 183 7.59 -3.09 -1.42
CA SER A 183 8.32 -2.53 -0.30
C SER A 183 7.55 -2.69 1.01
N PRO A 184 8.23 -3.00 2.12
CA PRO A 184 7.64 -2.95 3.44
C PRO A 184 6.99 -1.60 3.70
N GLY A 185 5.79 -1.60 4.25
CA GLY A 185 5.19 -0.43 4.83
C GLY A 185 5.68 -0.25 6.26
N ASN A 186 5.15 -1.04 7.19
CA ASN A 186 5.51 -1.07 8.61
C ASN A 186 5.34 -2.50 9.18
N MET A 187 6.05 -2.82 10.27
CA MET A 187 5.98 -4.08 11.03
C MET A 187 6.13 -5.36 10.19
N ILE A 188 6.91 -5.27 9.10
CA ILE A 188 7.17 -6.43 8.23
C ILE A 188 8.55 -6.32 7.60
N SER A 189 9.27 -7.44 7.52
CA SER A 189 10.55 -7.50 6.81
C SER A 189 10.39 -7.51 5.29
N LEU A 190 11.44 -7.12 4.57
CA LEU A 190 11.52 -7.25 3.11
C LEU A 190 11.21 -8.67 2.63
N GLU A 191 11.78 -9.67 3.31
CA GLU A 191 11.57 -11.07 2.97
C GLU A 191 10.13 -11.53 3.21
N SER A 192 9.56 -11.16 4.36
CA SER A 192 8.17 -11.45 4.68
C SER A 192 7.23 -10.77 3.68
N ALA A 193 7.45 -9.49 3.36
CA ALA A 193 6.68 -8.75 2.36
C ALA A 193 6.71 -9.46 1.00
N ARG A 194 7.89 -9.85 0.50
CA ARG A 194 8.02 -10.63 -0.76
C ARG A 194 7.24 -11.93 -0.72
N ARG A 195 7.40 -12.71 0.35
CA ARG A 195 6.76 -14.03 0.51
C ARG A 195 5.24 -13.89 0.49
N TRP A 196 4.70 -12.92 1.21
CA TRP A 196 3.26 -12.69 1.29
C TRP A 196 2.70 -12.08 0.01
N THR A 197 3.40 -11.17 -0.65
CA THR A 197 2.98 -10.70 -1.98
C THR A 197 2.89 -11.86 -2.98
N LEU A 198 3.86 -12.78 -2.99
CA LEU A 198 3.83 -13.92 -3.91
C LEU A 198 2.67 -14.88 -3.60
N LYS A 199 2.41 -15.17 -2.32
CA LYS A 199 1.25 -15.97 -1.87
C LYS A 199 -0.08 -15.33 -2.25
N CYS A 200 -0.17 -14.00 -2.18
CA CYS A 200 -1.35 -13.23 -2.58
C CYS A 200 -1.49 -13.06 -4.10
N ALA A 201 -0.56 -13.55 -4.91
CA ALA A 201 -0.61 -13.48 -6.37
C ALA A 201 -0.64 -14.89 -7.02
N PRO A 202 -1.65 -15.73 -6.73
CA PRO A 202 -1.73 -17.07 -7.32
C PRO A 202 -1.88 -16.99 -8.85
N LYS A 203 -2.82 -16.17 -9.34
CA LYS A 203 -3.28 -16.17 -10.74
C LYS A 203 -2.87 -14.94 -11.56
N TYR A 204 -2.85 -13.75 -10.96
CA TYR A 204 -2.64 -12.48 -11.68
C TYR A 204 -1.30 -11.81 -11.36
N ARG A 205 -0.92 -10.82 -12.19
CA ARG A 205 0.26 -9.96 -11.95
C ARG A 205 0.13 -9.19 -10.64
N ILE A 206 -1.05 -8.60 -10.42
CA ILE A 206 -1.35 -7.85 -9.21
C ILE A 206 -1.92 -8.82 -8.17
N PRO A 207 -1.46 -8.79 -6.91
CA PRO A 207 -2.00 -9.61 -5.83
C PRO A 207 -3.50 -9.42 -5.66
N GLU A 208 -4.22 -10.48 -5.28
CA GLU A 208 -5.67 -10.48 -5.12
C GLU A 208 -6.20 -9.32 -4.25
N PRO A 209 -5.60 -8.97 -3.09
CA PRO A 209 -6.10 -7.87 -2.26
C PRO A 209 -6.15 -6.53 -3.00
N THR A 210 -5.04 -6.09 -3.59
CA THR A 210 -4.99 -4.81 -4.31
C THR A 210 -5.71 -4.90 -5.65
N ARG A 211 -5.69 -6.05 -6.34
CA ARG A 211 -6.44 -6.26 -7.59
C ARG A 211 -7.95 -6.16 -7.39
N ILE A 212 -8.47 -6.73 -6.31
CA ILE A 212 -9.89 -6.67 -5.97
C ILE A 212 -10.25 -5.25 -5.55
N ALA A 213 -9.42 -4.58 -4.74
CA ALA A 213 -9.62 -3.19 -4.35
C ALA A 213 -9.67 -2.24 -5.58
N ASP A 214 -8.72 -2.36 -6.51
CA ASP A 214 -8.64 -1.59 -7.77
C ASP A 214 -9.91 -1.74 -8.61
N ARG A 215 -10.36 -2.99 -8.80
CA ARG A 215 -11.62 -3.27 -9.51
C ARG A 215 -12.81 -2.62 -8.80
N LEU A 216 -12.93 -2.79 -7.48
CA LEU A 216 -14.07 -2.29 -6.71
C LEU A 216 -14.11 -0.76 -6.66
N VAL A 217 -12.96 -0.08 -6.59
CA VAL A 217 -12.91 1.39 -6.58
C VAL A 217 -13.21 1.95 -7.97
N ALA A 218 -12.78 1.27 -9.04
CA ALA A 218 -13.14 1.64 -10.40
C ALA A 218 -14.65 1.48 -10.66
N GLU A 219 -15.27 0.40 -10.16
CA GLU A 219 -16.72 0.19 -10.21
C GLU A 219 -17.46 1.27 -9.39
N PHE A 220 -16.99 1.56 -8.17
CA PHE A 220 -17.61 2.57 -7.31
C PHE A 220 -17.59 3.96 -7.92
N LYS A 221 -16.46 4.37 -8.52
CA LYS A 221 -16.36 5.65 -9.24
C LYS A 221 -17.33 5.70 -10.42
N LYS A 222 -17.44 4.63 -11.20
CA LYS A 222 -18.34 4.57 -12.37
C LYS A 222 -19.82 4.60 -12.01
N SER A 223 -20.21 4.08 -10.85
CA SER A 223 -21.61 4.10 -10.42
C SER A 223 -22.07 5.46 -9.86
N ASP A 224 -21.12 6.36 -9.57
CA ASP A 224 -21.39 7.68 -8.99
C ASP A 224 -21.39 8.81 -10.03
N VAL A 225 -20.84 8.53 -11.23
CA VAL A 225 -20.79 9.42 -12.41
C VAL A 225 -21.88 9.02 -13.39
#